data_AF-A0A1F2VPZ9-F1
#
_entry.id   AF-A0A1F2VPZ9-F1
#
_cell.length_a   1.000
_cell.length_b   1.000
_cell.length_c   1.000
_cell.angle_alpha   90.00
_cell.angle_beta   90.00
_cell.angle_gamma   90.00
#
_symmetry.space_group_name_H-M   'P 1'
#
loop_
_entity.id
_entity.type
_entity.pdbx_description
1 polymer ?
#
loop_
_entity_poly.entity_id
_entity_poly.type
_entity_poly.pdbx_seq_one_letter_code
_entity_poly.pdbx_strand_id
1 'polypeptide(L)'
;MHELSLAAGILDIVRQHVQVSQAGRVRAVRVRVGEAAGVVPDSLDFCFDAIVIDTPFAAAFLEIDHVAGDVLQVVDVELDDAMEATA
;
A
#
# COMPACT_ATOMS: atom_id res chain seq x y z
N MET A 1 -17.21 2.04 -4.31
CA MET A 1 -17.05 1.91 -2.84
C MET A 1 -16.29 0.65 -2.44
N HIS A 2 -16.40 -0.46 -3.19
CA HIS A 2 -15.67 -1.70 -2.92
C HIS A 2 -14.15 -1.50 -2.85
N GLU A 3 -13.53 -0.93 -3.88
CA GLU A 3 -12.07 -0.72 -3.96
C GLU A 3 -11.57 0.31 -2.95
N LEU A 4 -12.36 1.36 -2.68
CA LEU A 4 -12.05 2.34 -1.64
C LEU A 4 -11.94 1.68 -0.25
N SER A 5 -12.85 0.75 0.08
CA SER A 5 -12.79 0.02 1.34
C SER A 5 -11.59 -0.95 1.41
N LEU A 6 -11.20 -1.54 0.27
CA LEU A 6 -10.00 -2.38 0.18
C LEU A 6 -8.73 -1.55 0.37
N ALA A 7 -8.62 -0.41 -0.31
CA ALA A 7 -7.52 0.54 -0.16
C ALA A 7 -7.38 1.02 1.29
N ALA A 8 -8.50 1.38 1.94
CA ALA A 8 -8.51 1.77 3.35
C ALA A 8 -8.02 0.62 4.26
N GLY A 9 -8.46 -0.61 3.99
CA GLY A 9 -7.98 -1.80 4.70
C GLY A 9 -6.47 -2.04 4.53
N ILE A 10 -5.94 -1.85 3.33
CA ILE A 10 -4.49 -1.94 3.05
C ILE A 10 -3.75 -0.87 3.87
N LEU A 11 -4.20 0.38 3.84
CA LEU A 11 -3.57 1.47 4.61
C LEU A 11 -3.61 1.21 6.12
N ASP A 12 -4.68 0.63 6.65
CA ASP A 12 -4.74 0.25 8.06
C ASP A 12 -3.77 -0.88 8.42
N ILE A 13 -3.56 -1.86 7.52
CA ILE A 13 -2.51 -2.87 7.69
C ILE A 13 -1.13 -2.21 7.75
N VAL A 14 -0.85 -1.26 6.86
CA VAL A 14 0.42 -0.51 6.86
C VAL A 14 0.60 0.24 8.17
N ARG A 15 -0.43 0.94 8.65
CA ARG A 15 -0.40 1.67 9.94
C ARG A 15 -0.12 0.78 11.14
N GLN A 16 -0.55 -0.48 11.10
CA GLN A 16 -0.28 -1.45 12.17
C GLN A 16 1.17 -1.94 12.19
N HIS A 17 1.84 -1.95 11.03
CA HIS A 17 3.19 -2.51 10.88
C HIS A 17 4.29 -1.46 10.80
N VAL A 18 3.93 -0.19 10.55
CA VAL A 18 4.87 0.92 10.42
C VAL A 18 4.78 1.86 11.61
N GLN A 19 5.92 2.21 12.21
CA GLN A 19 5.94 3.20 13.30
C GLN A 19 5.59 4.59 12.77
N VAL A 20 4.96 5.41 13.60
CA VAL A 20 4.58 6.80 13.21
C VAL A 20 5.79 7.61 12.74
N SER A 21 6.97 7.41 13.34
CA SER A 21 8.24 8.05 12.94
C SER A 21 8.74 7.60 11.56
N GLN A 22 8.24 6.49 11.05
CA GLN A 22 8.62 5.88 9.78
C GLN A 22 7.58 6.07 8.68
N ALA A 23 6.38 6.59 9.00
CA ALA A 23 5.28 6.67 8.05
C ALA A 23 5.63 7.45 6.77
N GLY A 24 6.33 8.59 6.91
CA GLY A 24 6.81 9.39 5.78
C GLY A 24 7.95 8.75 4.98
N ARG A 25 8.46 7.58 5.41
CA ARG A 25 9.47 6.81 4.68
C ARG A 25 8.85 5.65 3.89
N VAL A 26 7.55 5.36 4.08
CA VAL A 26 6.91 4.29 3.31
C VAL A 26 6.82 4.72 1.85
N ARG A 27 7.46 3.94 0.99
CA ARG A 27 7.59 4.24 -0.43
C ARG A 27 6.71 3.33 -1.27
N ALA A 28 6.72 2.03 -1.02
CA ALA A 28 5.87 1.08 -1.75
C ALA A 28 5.15 0.13 -0.79
N VAL A 29 3.91 -0.19 -1.11
CA VAL A 29 3.14 -1.25 -0.44
C VAL A 29 2.87 -2.32 -1.48
N ARG A 30 3.58 -3.45 -1.36
CA ARG A 30 3.43 -4.56 -2.30
C ARG A 30 2.18 -5.35 -1.95
N VAL A 31 1.34 -5.56 -2.96
CA VAL A 31 0.12 -6.34 -2.84
C VAL A 31 0.04 -7.39 -3.94
N ARG A 32 -0.43 -8.59 -3.59
CA ARG A 32 -0.77 -9.63 -4.57
C ARG A 32 -2.26 -9.58 -4.85
N VAL A 33 -2.62 -9.56 -6.13
CA VAL A 33 -4.00 -9.58 -6.59
C VAL A 33 -4.23 -10.80 -7.47
N GLY A 34 -5.15 -11.65 -7.03
CA GLY A 34 -5.61 -12.83 -7.74
C GLY A 34 -6.46 -12.46 -8.96
N GLU A 35 -6.26 -13.14 -10.08
CA GLU A 35 -7.07 -12.96 -11.31
C GLU A 35 -8.58 -13.16 -11.07
N ALA A 36 -8.96 -13.97 -10.08
CA ALA A 36 -10.34 -14.25 -9.70
C ALA A 36 -10.77 -13.52 -8.41
N ALA A 37 -9.97 -12.58 -7.90
CA ALA A 37 -10.25 -11.88 -6.63
C ALA A 37 -11.43 -10.88 -6.71
N GLY A 38 -11.91 -10.58 -7.93
CA GLY A 38 -12.97 -9.60 -8.15
C GLY A 38 -12.52 -8.14 -7.91
N VAL A 39 -11.22 -7.89 -7.81
CA VAL A 39 -10.61 -6.58 -7.61
C VAL A 39 -10.23 -5.99 -8.96
N VAL A 40 -10.48 -4.68 -9.14
CA VAL A 40 -9.98 -3.92 -10.29
C VAL A 40 -8.70 -3.18 -9.89
N PRO A 41 -7.50 -3.61 -10.36
CA PRO A 41 -6.22 -3.07 -9.90
C PRO A 41 -6.07 -1.57 -10.09
N ASP A 42 -6.41 -1.05 -11.28
CA ASP A 42 -6.32 0.39 -11.55
C ASP A 42 -7.23 1.22 -10.62
N SER A 43 -8.41 0.70 -10.31
CA SER A 43 -9.33 1.33 -9.37
C SER A 43 -8.82 1.25 -7.93
N LEU A 44 -8.17 0.15 -7.54
CA LEU A 44 -7.57 -0.02 -6.23
C LEU A 44 -6.40 0.94 -6.03
N ASP A 45 -5.52 1.04 -7.02
CA ASP A 45 -4.38 1.96 -7.07
C ASP A 45 -4.85 3.42 -6.96
N PHE A 46 -5.79 3.82 -7.81
CA PHE A 46 -6.40 5.15 -7.74
C PHE A 46 -7.04 5.45 -6.38
N CYS A 47 -7.78 4.49 -5.82
CA CYS A 47 -8.40 4.68 -4.50
C CYS A 47 -7.36 4.79 -3.39
N PHE A 48 -6.24 4.04 -3.48
CA PHE A 48 -5.15 4.11 -2.51
C PHE A 48 -4.46 5.47 -2.56
N ASP A 49 -4.06 5.94 -3.74
CA ASP A 49 -3.47 7.27 -3.95
C ASP A 49 -4.36 8.38 -3.39
N ALA A 50 -5.67 8.29 -3.66
CA ALA A 50 -6.63 9.28 -3.20
C ALA A 50 -6.75 9.36 -1.67
N ILE A 51 -6.56 8.25 -0.94
CA ILE A 51 -6.68 8.25 0.52
C ILE A 51 -5.36 8.48 1.25
N VAL A 52 -4.21 8.27 0.61
CA VAL A 52 -2.90 8.46 1.25
C VAL A 52 -2.42 9.91 1.20
N ILE A 53 -2.85 10.70 0.21
CA ILE A 53 -2.36 12.07 -0.05
C ILE A 53 -2.46 13.02 1.14
N ASP A 54 -3.51 12.89 1.96
CA ASP A 54 -3.72 13.71 3.18
C ASP A 54 -3.28 12.99 4.46
N THR A 55 -2.34 12.06 4.36
CA THR A 55 -1.84 11.25 5.48
C THR A 55 -0.31 11.29 5.56
N PRO A 56 0.29 10.82 6.67
CA PRO A 56 1.74 10.64 6.75
C PRO A 56 2.32 9.65 5.71
N PHE A 57 1.48 8.91 4.99
CA PHE A 57 1.86 7.94 3.96
C PHE A 57 1.74 8.51 2.54
N ALA A 58 1.68 9.84 2.35
CA ALA A 58 1.46 10.47 1.05
C ALA A 58 2.51 10.12 -0.03
N ALA A 59 3.66 9.57 0.34
CA ALA A 59 4.69 9.08 -0.58
C ALA A 59 4.54 7.60 -0.96
N ALA A 60 3.62 6.88 -0.32
CA ALA A 60 3.37 5.47 -0.57
C ALA A 60 2.52 5.29 -1.82
N PHE A 61 2.90 4.32 -2.66
CA PHE A 61 2.08 3.83 -3.78
C PHE A 61 1.92 2.31 -3.70
N LEU A 62 0.96 1.75 -4.45
CA LEU A 62 0.80 0.30 -4.55
C LEU A 62 1.72 -0.29 -5.62
N GLU A 63 2.40 -1.37 -5.28
CA GLU A 63 3.06 -2.24 -6.25
C GLU A 63 2.24 -3.53 -6.35
N ILE A 64 1.59 -3.74 -7.49
CA ILE A 64 0.60 -4.81 -7.67
C ILE A 64 1.22 -5.99 -8.42
N ASP A 65 1.36 -7.12 -7.72
CA ASP A 65 1.74 -8.41 -8.26
C ASP A 65 0.49 -9.22 -8.66
N HIS A 66 0.34 -9.51 -9.94
CA HIS A 66 -0.73 -10.39 -10.42
C HIS A 66 -0.41 -11.86 -10.18
N VAL A 67 -1.33 -12.58 -9.55
CA VAL A 67 -1.17 -14.00 -9.22
C VAL A 67 -2.42 -14.81 -9.58
N ALA A 68 -2.28 -16.13 -9.67
CA ALA A 68 -3.42 -17.02 -9.82
C ALA A 68 -4.25 -17.09 -8.52
N GLY A 69 -5.55 -17.36 -8.65
CA GLY A 69 -6.49 -17.53 -7.53
C GLY A 69 -7.33 -16.29 -7.25
N ASP A 70 -7.91 -16.23 -6.05
CA ASP A 70 -8.88 -15.21 -5.60
C ASP A 70 -8.36 -14.34 -4.44
N VAL A 71 -7.04 -14.23 -4.32
CA VAL A 71 -6.38 -13.58 -3.19
C VAL A 71 -6.26 -12.06 -3.36
N LEU A 72 -6.39 -11.34 -2.24
CA LEU A 72 -5.85 -9.97 -2.08
C LEU A 72 -5.00 -9.96 -0.81
N GLN A 73 -3.70 -9.73 -0.94
CA GLN A 73 -2.77 -9.83 0.19
C GLN A 73 -1.71 -8.73 0.15
N VAL A 74 -1.52 -8.03 1.27
CA VAL A 74 -0.33 -7.19 1.50
C VAL A 74 0.84 -8.10 1.81
N VAL A 75 1.91 -8.02 1.01
CA VAL A 75 3.07 -8.92 1.13
C VAL A 75 4.29 -8.26 1.73
N ASP A 76 4.46 -6.96 1.50
CA ASP A 76 5.63 -6.21 1.95
C ASP A 76 5.33 -4.71 2.00
N VAL A 77 6.06 -3.99 2.86
CA VAL A 77 6.02 -2.54 2.95
C VAL A 77 7.46 -2.04 2.85
N GLU A 78 7.80 -1.44 1.73
CA GLU A 78 9.13 -0.90 1.46
C GLU A 78 9.25 0.48 2.08
N LEU A 79 10.30 0.67 2.89
CA LEU A 79 10.68 1.97 3.41
C LEU A 79 11.90 2.48 2.66
N ASP A 80 11.90 3.75 2.28
CA ASP A 80 13.11 4.38 1.77
C ASP A 80 14.20 4.32 2.84
N ASP A 81 15.36 3.79 2.45
CA ASP A 81 16.60 3.90 3.18
C ASP A 81 17.05 5.35 3.12
N ALA A 82 16.58 6.15 4.07
CA ALA A 82 17.25 7.40 4.40
C ALA A 82 18.66 7.01 4.86
N MET A 83 19.60 7.09 3.92
CA MET A 83 21.03 7.01 4.13
C MET A 83 21.36 7.75 5.42
N GLU A 84 22.03 7.06 6.33
CA GLU A 84 22.49 7.61 7.60
C GLU A 84 22.98 9.04 7.38
N ALA A 85 22.40 10.00 8.10
CA ALA A 85 22.96 11.33 8.22
C ALA A 85 24.38 11.16 8.80
N THR A 86 25.36 11.05 7.91
CA THR A 86 26.76 11.04 8.27
C THR A 86 27.08 12.47 8.69
N ALA A 87 27.20 12.61 10.01
CA ALA A 87 28.01 13.52 10.82
C ALA A 87 28.66 14.72 10.12
#